data_AF-A0A9W6TTD0-F1
#
_entry.id   AF-A0A9W6TTD0-F1
#
_cell.length_a   1.000
_cell.length_b   1.000
_cell.length_c   1.000
_cell.angle_alpha   90.00
_cell.angle_beta   90.00
_cell.angle_gamma   90.00
#
_symmetry.space_group_name_H-M   'P 1'
#
loop_
_entity.id
_entity.type
_entity.pdbx_description
1 polymer ?
#
loop_
_entity_poly.entity_id
_entity_poly.type
_entity_poly.pdbx_seq_one_letter_code
_entity_poly.pdbx_strand_id
1 'polypeptide(L)'
;MLSYEGFRCGLEAMGIACDSDRQFQAFVDVVDEDKSGDISYEEFLCAIQEIKLAQLFNDPFIRTMPILYASLKSPVTLGSIEYSPDRIRSVYPINQVKSFIYSTKPSWAAVRWINVEGINTLLMRRLSARYRLHPLAVEDTLGPDVKRPKYVKFDEHSFLILQTLHPRSMSSVKTYQHMYRASQFVLPEDESPFENMSKDELESRLKELDIGKVMTQPEQLSLYVMEGVLISVQGANTLWSALKQRLHVSYSKVRQHSTAFLSWMCA
;
A
#
# COMPACT_ATOMS: atom_id res chain seq x y z
N MET A 1 27.08 10.55 -20.22
CA MET A 1 27.87 10.08 -19.09
C MET A 1 28.33 11.28 -18.30
N LEU A 2 28.26 11.21 -16.97
CA LEU A 2 28.54 12.31 -16.06
C LEU A 2 29.89 12.05 -15.39
N SER A 3 30.83 13.01 -15.44
CA SER A 3 32.09 12.88 -14.71
C SER A 3 31.86 13.00 -13.19
N TYR A 4 32.78 12.46 -12.39
CA TYR A 4 32.70 12.58 -10.93
C TYR A 4 32.67 14.03 -10.45
N GLU A 5 33.44 14.91 -11.08
CA GLU A 5 33.41 16.34 -10.76
C GLU A 5 32.05 16.96 -11.07
N GLY A 6 31.47 16.64 -12.24
CA GLY A 6 30.13 17.09 -12.61
C GLY A 6 29.05 16.58 -11.65
N PHE A 7 29.19 15.33 -11.20
CA PHE A 7 28.30 14.75 -10.20
C PHE A 7 28.42 15.43 -8.84
N ARG A 8 29.65 15.72 -8.39
CA ARG A 8 29.92 16.45 -7.15
C ARG A 8 29.26 17.82 -7.14
N CYS A 9 29.48 18.61 -8.20
CA CYS A 9 28.85 19.91 -8.34
C CYS A 9 27.31 19.82 -8.32
N GLY A 10 26.75 18.77 -8.93
CA GLY A 10 25.31 18.51 -8.89
C GLY A 10 24.78 18.23 -7.48
N LEU A 11 25.49 17.41 -6.69
CA LEU A 11 25.14 17.14 -5.29
C LEU A 11 25.19 18.40 -4.43
N GLU A 12 26.25 19.20 -4.58
CA GLU A 12 26.43 20.46 -3.86
C GLU A 12 25.32 21.46 -4.22
N ALA A 13 24.93 21.56 -5.49
CA ALA A 13 23.80 22.38 -5.93
C ALA A 13 22.45 21.93 -5.34
N MET A 14 22.30 20.65 -5.01
CA MET A 14 21.15 20.11 -4.28
C MET A 14 21.27 20.26 -2.75
N GLY A 15 22.32 20.92 -2.27
CA GLY A 15 22.58 21.14 -0.84
C GLY A 15 23.14 19.91 -0.12
N ILE A 16 23.66 18.92 -0.85
CA ILE A 16 24.33 17.74 -0.30
C ILE A 16 25.83 17.99 -0.36
N ALA A 17 26.37 18.60 0.70
CA ALA A 17 27.80 18.82 0.81
C ALA A 17 28.51 17.52 1.24
N CYS A 18 29.56 17.14 0.50
CA CYS A 18 30.51 16.13 0.97
C CYS A 18 31.64 16.85 1.69
N ASP A 19 31.73 16.68 3.01
CA ASP A 19 32.69 17.40 3.87
C ASP A 19 34.16 17.04 3.57
N SER A 20 34.41 15.95 2.82
CA SER A 20 35.75 15.56 2.40
C SER A 20 35.76 14.80 1.08
N ASP A 21 36.87 14.94 0.34
CA ASP A 21 37.13 14.17 -0.90
C ASP A 21 37.07 12.66 -0.67
N ARG A 22 37.47 12.20 0.52
CA ARG A 22 37.41 10.77 0.89
C ARG A 22 36.00 10.24 1.00
N GLN A 23 35.08 11.03 1.58
CA GLN A 23 33.67 10.65 1.68
C GLN A 23 33.00 10.67 0.31
N PHE A 24 33.34 11.66 -0.52
CA PHE A 24 32.85 11.71 -1.90
C PHE A 24 33.34 10.51 -2.70
N GLN A 25 34.63 10.16 -2.60
CA GLN A 25 35.16 9.00 -3.30
C GLN A 25 34.52 7.69 -2.83
N ALA A 26 34.34 7.50 -1.52
CA ALA A 26 33.65 6.32 -1.00
C ALA A 26 32.18 6.22 -1.46
N PHE A 27 31.53 7.37 -1.68
CA PHE A 27 30.19 7.41 -2.26
C PHE A 27 30.20 7.06 -3.75
N VAL A 28 31.15 7.62 -4.51
CA VAL A 28 31.34 7.31 -5.93
C VAL A 28 31.65 5.84 -6.15
N ASP A 29 32.51 5.24 -5.33
CA ASP A 29 32.85 3.81 -5.41
C ASP A 29 31.64 2.87 -5.18
N VAL A 30 30.57 3.38 -4.55
CA VAL A 30 29.30 2.67 -4.34
C VAL A 30 28.32 2.93 -5.49
N VAL A 31 28.42 4.09 -6.14
CA VAL A 31 27.52 4.50 -7.23
C VAL A 31 27.99 3.96 -8.59
N ASP A 32 29.30 3.98 -8.84
CA ASP A 32 29.93 3.40 -10.04
C ASP A 32 30.12 1.88 -9.81
N GLU A 33 29.09 1.11 -10.15
CA GLU A 33 29.10 -0.36 -9.96
C GLU A 33 30.04 -1.04 -10.96
N ASP A 34 30.14 -0.51 -12.17
CA ASP A 34 30.94 -1.10 -13.25
C ASP A 34 32.40 -0.64 -13.26
N LYS A 35 32.73 0.36 -12.43
CA LYS A 35 34.07 0.96 -12.29
C LYS A 35 34.57 1.56 -13.61
N SER A 36 33.65 2.06 -14.42
CA SER A 36 33.96 2.67 -15.71
C SER A 36 34.70 3.99 -15.59
N GLY A 37 34.66 4.64 -14.41
CA GLY A 37 35.27 5.95 -14.20
C GLY A 37 34.37 7.12 -14.61
N ASP A 38 33.14 6.85 -15.00
CA ASP A 38 32.06 7.83 -15.16
C ASP A 38 30.76 7.30 -14.55
N ILE A 39 29.75 8.17 -14.46
CA ILE A 39 28.44 7.78 -13.92
C ILE A 39 27.46 7.72 -15.08
N SER A 40 26.96 6.52 -15.34
CA SER A 40 25.91 6.27 -16.30
C SER A 40 24.57 6.87 -15.84
N TYR A 41 23.60 6.95 -16.74
CA TYR A 41 22.27 7.46 -16.38
C TYR A 41 21.58 6.58 -15.34
N GLU A 42 21.75 5.26 -15.43
CA GLU A 42 21.13 4.31 -14.49
C GLU A 42 21.74 4.40 -13.10
N GLU A 43 23.07 4.47 -13.01
CA GLU A 43 23.79 4.67 -11.75
C GLU A 43 23.42 6.00 -11.09
N PHE A 44 23.32 7.07 -11.89
CA PHE A 44 22.84 8.36 -11.42
C PHE A 44 21.43 8.25 -10.83
N LEU A 45 20.51 7.58 -11.52
CA LEU A 45 19.14 7.39 -11.01
C LEU A 45 19.12 6.62 -9.69
N CYS A 46 19.88 5.53 -9.59
CA CYS A 46 20.03 4.74 -8.37
C CYS A 46 20.61 5.59 -7.23
N ALA A 47 21.67 6.37 -7.49
CA ALA A 47 22.29 7.23 -6.50
C ALA A 47 21.32 8.29 -5.96
N ILE A 48 20.61 8.98 -6.85
CA ILE A 48 19.60 9.98 -6.46
C ILE A 48 18.46 9.35 -5.67
N GLN A 49 18.05 8.13 -6.04
CA GLN A 49 17.03 7.39 -5.30
C GLN A 49 17.48 7.10 -3.86
N GLU A 50 18.69 6.60 -3.68
CA GLU A 50 19.25 6.28 -2.37
C GLU A 50 19.49 7.52 -1.50
N ILE A 51 19.98 8.61 -2.10
CA ILE A 51 20.11 9.91 -1.44
C ILE A 51 18.75 10.40 -0.93
N LYS A 52 17.73 10.44 -1.80
CA LYS A 52 16.37 10.88 -1.43
C LYS A 52 15.81 10.02 -0.30
N LEU A 53 16.02 8.71 -0.38
CA LEU A 53 15.57 7.79 0.66
C LEU A 53 16.28 8.03 1.99
N ALA A 54 17.60 8.24 1.97
CA ALA A 54 18.41 8.52 3.16
C ALA A 54 17.97 9.81 3.85
N GLN A 55 17.68 10.87 3.09
CA GLN A 55 17.14 12.13 3.62
C GLN A 55 15.80 11.92 4.34
N LEU A 56 14.92 11.05 3.83
CA LEU A 56 13.64 10.71 4.48
C LEU A 56 13.78 9.90 5.78
N PHE A 57 14.99 9.49 6.15
CA PHE A 57 15.33 8.91 7.46
C PHE A 57 16.22 9.82 8.33
N ASN A 58 16.49 11.04 7.88
CA ASN A 58 17.27 12.02 8.61
C ASN A 58 16.33 12.95 9.41
N ASP A 59 16.36 12.87 10.74
CA ASP A 59 15.47 13.65 11.61
C ASP A 59 15.64 15.18 11.47
N PRO A 60 16.87 15.74 11.44
CA PRO A 60 17.07 17.15 11.13
C PRO A 60 16.41 17.59 9.83
N PHE A 61 16.54 16.81 8.76
CA PHE A 61 15.90 17.07 7.47
C PHE A 61 14.38 17.00 7.56
N ILE A 62 13.82 15.98 8.24
CA ILE A 62 12.36 15.86 8.40
C ILE A 62 11.79 17.08 9.16
N ARG A 63 12.53 17.62 10.13
CA ARG A 63 12.11 18.83 10.88
C ARG A 63 12.02 20.08 10.02
N THR A 64 12.73 20.16 8.89
CA THR A 64 12.60 21.27 7.94
C THR A 64 11.35 21.15 7.06
N MET A 65 10.64 20.01 7.09
CA MET A 65 9.43 19.74 6.31
C MET A 65 8.18 19.54 7.21
N PRO A 66 7.36 20.59 7.44
CA PRO A 66 6.27 20.56 8.41
C PRO A 66 5.25 19.43 8.20
N ILE A 67 4.87 19.13 6.95
CA ILE A 67 3.90 18.08 6.61
C ILE A 67 4.44 16.69 7.00
N LEU A 68 5.71 16.43 6.71
CA LEU A 68 6.36 15.16 7.07
C LEU A 68 6.53 15.03 8.57
N TYR A 69 6.94 16.12 9.23
CA TYR A 69 7.11 16.17 10.67
C TYR A 69 5.80 15.94 11.42
N ALA A 70 4.70 16.57 10.99
CA ALA A 70 3.38 16.34 11.56
C ALA A 70 2.94 14.87 11.44
N SER A 71 3.26 14.24 10.32
CA SER A 71 2.92 12.84 10.05
C SER A 71 3.64 11.85 10.96
N LEU A 72 4.71 12.24 11.68
CA LEU A 72 5.35 11.36 12.67
C LEU A 72 4.39 10.93 13.79
N LYS A 73 3.34 11.72 14.05
CA LYS A 73 2.35 11.45 15.09
C LYS A 73 1.14 10.64 14.58
N SER A 74 1.01 10.48 13.26
CA SER A 74 -0.12 9.76 12.67
C SER A 74 0.06 8.25 12.87
N PRO A 75 -0.89 7.56 13.52
CA PRO A 75 -0.79 6.12 13.73
C PRO A 75 -0.77 5.40 12.38
N VAL A 76 0.23 4.56 12.17
CA VAL A 76 0.37 3.75 10.98
C VAL A 76 0.98 2.41 11.34
N THR A 77 0.42 1.34 10.78
CA THR A 77 0.96 -0.01 10.95
C THR A 77 1.44 -0.53 9.61
N LEU A 78 2.71 -0.94 9.58
CA LEU A 78 3.33 -1.53 8.41
C LEU A 78 3.42 -3.05 8.59
N GLY A 79 3.00 -3.79 7.57
CA GLY A 79 3.07 -5.24 7.49
C GLY A 79 3.73 -5.71 6.21
N SER A 80 4.26 -6.93 6.22
CA SER A 80 4.76 -7.60 5.02
C SER A 80 4.39 -9.07 5.03
N ILE A 81 3.95 -9.56 3.88
CA ILE A 81 3.77 -10.99 3.60
C ILE A 81 4.58 -11.32 2.35
N GLU A 82 5.58 -12.16 2.50
CA GLU A 82 6.41 -12.65 1.41
C GLU A 82 6.09 -14.12 1.19
N TYR A 83 5.86 -14.52 -0.06
CA TYR A 83 5.49 -15.89 -0.34
C TYR A 83 5.99 -16.38 -1.71
N SER A 84 6.08 -17.70 -1.81
CA SER A 84 6.31 -18.52 -2.99
C SER A 84 5.29 -19.69 -2.97
N PRO A 85 5.24 -20.54 -4.00
CA PRO A 85 4.30 -21.67 -4.03
C PRO A 85 4.40 -22.58 -2.79
N ASP A 86 5.61 -22.74 -2.25
CA ASP A 86 5.97 -23.65 -1.16
C ASP A 86 6.15 -22.95 0.20
N ARG A 87 6.57 -21.68 0.21
CA ARG A 87 6.97 -20.96 1.45
C ARG A 87 6.19 -19.67 1.65
N ILE A 88 5.93 -19.32 2.90
CA ILE A 88 5.35 -18.03 3.30
C ILE A 88 6.03 -17.49 4.56
N ARG A 89 6.21 -16.17 4.61
CA ARG A 89 6.68 -15.42 5.77
C ARG A 89 5.80 -14.18 5.94
N SER A 90 5.18 -14.07 7.11
CA SER A 90 4.37 -12.89 7.47
C SER A 90 5.00 -12.19 8.67
N VAL A 91 5.17 -10.87 8.57
CA VAL A 91 5.66 -10.01 9.65
C VAL A 91 4.68 -8.86 9.83
N TYR A 92 4.07 -8.78 11.01
CA TYR A 92 3.07 -7.76 11.35
C TYR A 92 3.04 -7.55 12.88
N PRO A 93 3.32 -6.35 13.41
CA PRO A 93 3.83 -5.17 12.71
C PRO A 93 5.33 -5.25 12.38
N ILE A 94 5.79 -4.43 11.45
CA ILE A 94 7.22 -4.21 11.17
C ILE A 94 7.74 -3.14 12.13
N ASN A 95 8.55 -3.55 13.10
CA ASN A 95 9.11 -2.64 14.10
C ASN A 95 10.31 -1.83 13.57
N GLN A 96 11.16 -2.44 12.74
CA GLN A 96 12.38 -1.81 12.22
C GLN A 96 12.16 -1.27 10.79
N VAL A 97 11.33 -0.23 10.68
CA VAL A 97 10.89 0.35 9.38
C VAL A 97 12.07 0.72 8.49
N LYS A 98 13.14 1.34 9.03
CA LYS A 98 14.33 1.70 8.24
C LYS A 98 14.94 0.46 7.58
N SER A 99 15.28 -0.55 8.37
CA SER A 99 15.87 -1.79 7.85
C SER A 99 14.97 -2.48 6.81
N PHE A 100 13.65 -2.46 7.01
CA PHE A 100 12.70 -3.06 6.09
C PHE A 100 12.63 -2.32 4.75
N ILE A 101 12.59 -0.99 4.77
CA ILE A 101 12.52 -0.19 3.54
C ILE A 101 13.78 -0.37 2.68
N TYR A 102 14.95 -0.47 3.31
CA TYR A 102 16.20 -0.78 2.60
C TYR A 102 16.29 -2.24 2.13
N SER A 103 15.62 -3.17 2.82
CA SER A 103 15.64 -4.59 2.45
C SER A 103 14.97 -4.84 1.09
N THR A 104 15.48 -5.83 0.36
CA THR A 104 14.89 -6.33 -0.89
C THR A 104 13.95 -7.51 -0.63
N LYS A 105 13.11 -7.82 -1.62
CA LYS A 105 12.36 -9.08 -1.62
C LYS A 105 13.36 -10.24 -1.56
N PRO A 106 13.22 -11.20 -0.63
CA PRO A 106 14.08 -12.37 -0.58
C PRO A 106 14.10 -13.14 -1.90
N SER A 107 15.23 -13.76 -2.24
CA SER A 107 15.39 -14.51 -3.49
C SER A 107 14.39 -15.67 -3.64
N TRP A 108 14.00 -16.31 -2.53
CA TRP A 108 13.02 -17.39 -2.53
C TRP A 108 11.58 -16.93 -2.76
N ALA A 109 11.27 -15.66 -2.46
CA ALA A 109 9.89 -15.16 -2.52
C ALA A 109 9.52 -14.75 -3.94
N ALA A 110 8.41 -15.28 -4.45
CA ALA A 110 7.84 -14.83 -5.71
C ALA A 110 7.21 -13.43 -5.56
N VAL A 111 6.50 -13.21 -4.46
CA VAL A 111 5.79 -11.97 -4.17
C VAL A 111 6.15 -11.44 -2.79
N ARG A 112 6.35 -10.12 -2.69
CA ARG A 112 6.37 -9.34 -1.45
C ARG A 112 5.14 -8.43 -1.43
N TRP A 113 4.20 -8.72 -0.55
CA TRP A 113 3.06 -7.86 -0.29
C TRP A 113 3.32 -6.99 0.94
N ILE A 114 3.36 -5.68 0.74
CA ILE A 114 3.51 -4.66 1.77
C ILE A 114 2.13 -4.07 2.07
N ASN A 115 1.69 -4.16 3.31
CA ASN A 115 0.40 -3.64 3.74
C ASN A 115 0.60 -2.46 4.70
N VAL A 116 0.03 -1.31 4.36
CA VAL A 116 0.05 -0.08 5.16
C VAL A 116 -1.36 0.18 5.66
N GLU A 117 -1.53 0.13 6.98
CA GLU A 117 -2.78 0.44 7.67
C GLU A 117 -2.67 1.83 8.32
N GLY A 118 -3.48 2.77 7.85
CA GLY A 118 -3.41 4.19 8.21
C GLY A 118 -2.72 5.05 7.15
N ILE A 119 -3.03 6.34 7.14
CA ILE A 119 -2.44 7.31 6.21
C ILE A 119 -1.28 8.04 6.91
N ASN A 120 -0.07 7.84 6.40
CA ASN A 120 1.13 8.49 6.91
C ASN A 120 2.01 8.99 5.75
N THR A 121 2.09 10.32 5.61
CA THR A 121 2.83 10.97 4.52
C THR A 121 4.30 10.55 4.49
N LEU A 122 4.97 10.48 5.65
CA LEU A 122 6.39 10.16 5.72
C LEU A 122 6.65 8.72 5.28
N LEU A 123 5.86 7.75 5.75
CA LEU A 123 5.97 6.37 5.31
C LEU A 123 5.68 6.23 3.81
N MET A 124 4.65 6.91 3.31
CA MET A 124 4.33 6.89 1.89
C MET A 124 5.43 7.50 1.02
N ARG A 125 6.08 8.58 1.47
CA ARG A 125 7.24 9.15 0.77
C ARG A 125 8.44 8.21 0.77
N ARG A 126 8.69 7.50 1.88
CA ARG A 126 9.75 6.47 1.96
C ARG A 126 9.50 5.32 0.98
N LEU A 127 8.26 4.81 0.93
CA LEU A 127 7.87 3.79 -0.04
C LEU A 127 7.94 4.31 -1.48
N SER A 128 7.50 5.55 -1.73
CA SER A 128 7.59 6.20 -3.03
C SER A 128 9.01 6.32 -3.54
N ALA A 129 9.95 6.76 -2.70
CA ALA A 129 11.37 6.80 -3.04
C ALA A 129 11.91 5.38 -3.29
N ARG A 130 11.62 4.41 -2.42
CA ARG A 130 12.15 3.05 -2.53
C ARG A 130 11.65 2.27 -3.76
N TYR A 131 10.39 2.44 -4.12
CA TYR A 131 9.72 1.68 -5.18
C TYR A 131 9.45 2.52 -6.44
N ARG A 132 9.98 3.76 -6.49
CA ARG A 132 9.78 4.71 -7.61
C ARG A 132 8.29 4.90 -7.95
N LEU A 133 7.45 5.05 -6.92
CA LEU A 133 6.02 5.26 -7.12
C LEU A 133 5.77 6.64 -7.71
N HIS A 134 4.83 6.72 -8.66
CA HIS A 134 4.59 7.93 -9.41
C HIS A 134 4.03 9.03 -8.48
N PRO A 135 4.53 10.27 -8.52
CA PRO A 135 4.09 11.32 -7.60
C PRO A 135 2.59 11.55 -7.58
N LEU A 136 1.92 11.51 -8.74
CA LEU A 136 0.45 11.67 -8.82
C LEU A 136 -0.31 10.53 -8.13
N ALA A 137 0.18 9.28 -8.20
CA ALA A 137 -0.44 8.15 -7.52
C ALA A 137 -0.31 8.27 -5.99
N VAL A 138 0.83 8.78 -5.53
CA VAL A 138 1.08 9.06 -4.12
C VAL A 138 0.19 10.19 -3.62
N GLU A 139 0.02 11.26 -4.42
CA GLU A 139 -0.90 12.36 -4.13
C GLU A 139 -2.34 11.87 -4.01
N ASP A 140 -2.81 11.05 -4.97
CA ASP A 140 -4.15 10.47 -4.90
C ASP A 140 -4.36 9.59 -3.66
N THR A 141 -3.30 8.93 -3.17
CA THR A 141 -3.36 8.09 -1.97
C THR A 141 -3.39 8.90 -0.68
N LEU A 142 -2.75 10.06 -0.67
CA LEU A 142 -2.64 10.95 0.50
C LEU A 142 -3.72 12.03 0.54
N GLY A 143 -4.50 12.17 -0.53
CA GLY A 143 -5.55 13.18 -0.65
C GLY A 143 -6.58 13.09 0.48
N PRO A 144 -7.16 14.23 0.91
CA PRO A 144 -8.13 14.26 2.00
C PRO A 144 -9.45 13.58 1.65
N ASP A 145 -9.80 13.56 0.36
CA ASP A 145 -11.06 13.03 -0.14
C ASP A 145 -10.87 11.64 -0.75
N VAL A 146 -11.86 10.78 -0.52
CA VAL A 146 -11.95 9.48 -1.18
C VAL A 146 -12.09 9.70 -2.69
N LYS A 147 -11.09 9.24 -3.45
CA LYS A 147 -11.09 9.35 -4.91
C LYS A 147 -12.04 8.35 -5.53
N ARG A 148 -12.52 8.66 -6.74
CA ARG A 148 -13.28 7.71 -7.56
C ARG A 148 -12.38 6.54 -7.94
N PRO A 149 -12.91 5.30 -8.01
CA PRO A 149 -12.14 4.15 -8.46
C PRO A 149 -11.51 4.40 -9.83
N LYS A 150 -10.22 4.10 -9.96
CA LYS A 150 -9.48 4.31 -11.21
C LYS A 150 -8.29 3.36 -11.29
N TYR A 151 -7.95 2.99 -12.52
CA TYR A 151 -6.74 2.27 -12.86
C TYR A 151 -5.85 3.16 -13.73
N VAL A 152 -4.56 3.24 -13.40
CA VAL A 152 -3.56 3.99 -14.16
C VAL A 152 -2.31 3.13 -14.30
N LYS A 153 -1.81 2.97 -15.52
CA LYS A 153 -0.55 2.28 -15.81
C LYS A 153 0.57 3.31 -15.96
N PHE A 154 1.58 3.21 -15.11
CA PHE A 154 2.86 3.92 -15.25
C PHE A 154 3.94 2.93 -15.72
N ASP A 155 5.12 3.47 -16.05
CA ASP A 155 6.24 2.67 -16.55
C ASP A 155 6.70 1.67 -15.48
N GLU A 156 6.89 2.12 -14.23
CA GLU A 156 7.42 1.28 -13.14
C GLU A 156 6.37 0.39 -12.48
N HIS A 157 5.09 0.78 -12.52
CA HIS A 157 4.03 0.13 -11.76
C HIS A 157 2.64 0.42 -12.32
N SER A 158 1.66 -0.39 -11.94
CA SER A 158 0.25 -0.05 -12.11
C SER A 158 -0.32 0.45 -10.79
N PHE A 159 -1.23 1.40 -10.86
CA PHE A 159 -1.90 1.99 -9.71
C PHE A 159 -3.40 1.79 -9.83
N LEU A 160 -4.03 1.31 -8.76
CA LEU A 160 -5.45 1.07 -8.68
C LEU A 160 -5.99 1.69 -7.40
N ILE A 161 -7.06 2.48 -7.52
CA ILE A 161 -7.84 2.97 -6.38
C ILE A 161 -9.19 2.26 -6.39
N LEU A 162 -9.57 1.73 -5.24
CA LEU A 162 -10.87 1.15 -4.96
C LEU A 162 -11.50 1.84 -3.77
N GLN A 163 -12.83 1.76 -3.69
CA GLN A 163 -13.59 2.18 -2.52
C GLN A 163 -14.13 0.94 -1.82
N THR A 164 -13.84 0.80 -0.54
CA THR A 164 -14.21 -0.38 0.24
C THR A 164 -15.24 0.01 1.29
N LEU A 165 -16.22 -0.88 1.49
CA LEU A 165 -17.27 -0.74 2.48
C LEU A 165 -17.19 -1.90 3.46
N HIS A 166 -17.33 -1.61 4.75
CA HIS A 166 -17.29 -2.63 5.79
C HIS A 166 -18.62 -2.67 6.54
N PRO A 167 -19.11 -3.85 6.91
CA PRO A 167 -20.27 -3.94 7.77
C PRO A 167 -19.89 -3.42 9.16
N ARG A 168 -20.64 -2.43 9.67
CA ARG A 168 -20.53 -1.99 11.07
C ARG A 168 -20.99 -3.09 12.03
N SER A 169 -22.02 -3.84 11.62
CA SER A 169 -22.53 -5.01 12.32
C SER A 169 -22.65 -6.18 11.33
N MET A 170 -21.73 -7.14 11.45
CA MET A 170 -21.73 -8.33 10.60
C MET A 170 -22.97 -9.20 10.83
N SER A 171 -23.47 -9.29 12.07
CA SER A 171 -24.70 -10.02 12.39
C SER A 171 -25.91 -9.39 11.70
N SER A 172 -26.06 -8.07 11.80
CA SER A 172 -27.16 -7.34 11.16
C SER A 172 -27.15 -7.53 9.64
N VAL A 173 -25.99 -7.37 8.99
CA VAL A 173 -25.86 -7.60 7.54
C VAL A 173 -26.24 -9.02 7.15
N LYS A 174 -25.79 -10.03 7.91
CA LYS A 174 -26.15 -11.43 7.63
C LYS A 174 -27.65 -11.68 7.78
N THR A 175 -28.28 -11.13 8.81
CA THR A 175 -29.74 -11.25 9.01
C THR A 175 -30.49 -10.66 7.82
N TYR A 176 -30.17 -9.43 7.40
CA TYR A 176 -30.82 -8.81 6.23
C TYR A 176 -30.52 -9.55 4.92
N GLN A 177 -29.30 -10.04 4.72
CA GLN A 177 -28.97 -10.89 3.56
C GLN A 177 -29.78 -12.19 3.55
N HIS A 178 -29.97 -12.84 4.70
CA HIS A 178 -30.78 -14.05 4.80
C HIS A 178 -32.26 -13.77 4.50
N MET A 179 -32.83 -12.69 5.06
CA MET A 179 -34.22 -12.31 4.79
C MET A 179 -34.44 -12.00 3.30
N TYR A 180 -33.53 -11.23 2.69
CA TYR A 180 -33.60 -10.92 1.25
C TYR A 180 -33.46 -12.17 0.37
N ARG A 181 -32.53 -13.08 0.69
CA ARG A 181 -32.40 -14.33 -0.05
C ARG A 181 -33.65 -15.18 0.09
N ALA A 182 -34.17 -15.35 1.31
CA ALA A 182 -35.39 -16.08 1.55
C ALA A 182 -36.54 -15.51 0.71
N SER A 183 -36.74 -14.19 0.69
CA SER A 183 -37.81 -13.56 -0.10
C SER A 183 -37.69 -13.77 -1.62
N GLN A 184 -36.48 -14.00 -2.15
CA GLN A 184 -36.29 -14.31 -3.58
C GLN A 184 -36.75 -15.72 -3.96
N PHE A 185 -36.82 -16.63 -2.99
CA PHE A 185 -37.20 -18.04 -3.20
C PHE A 185 -38.56 -18.38 -2.59
N VAL A 186 -39.32 -17.38 -2.14
CA VAL A 186 -40.70 -17.55 -1.67
C VAL A 186 -41.57 -17.94 -2.87
N LEU A 187 -42.22 -19.11 -2.78
CA LEU A 187 -43.23 -19.50 -3.75
C LEU A 187 -44.50 -18.66 -3.54
N PRO A 188 -45.39 -18.53 -4.53
CA PRO A 188 -46.61 -17.73 -4.40
C PRO A 188 -47.54 -18.15 -3.25
N GLU A 189 -47.35 -19.37 -2.75
CA GLU A 189 -48.13 -19.99 -1.66
C GLU A 189 -47.45 -19.92 -0.29
N ASP A 190 -46.23 -19.39 -0.23
CA ASP A 190 -45.47 -19.17 1.01
C ASP A 190 -45.50 -17.69 1.41
N GLU A 191 -45.45 -17.41 2.71
CA GLU A 191 -45.34 -16.05 3.23
C GLU A 191 -43.89 -15.57 3.23
N SER A 192 -43.67 -14.35 2.73
CA SER A 192 -42.35 -13.75 2.78
C SER A 192 -41.98 -13.33 4.21
N PRO A 193 -40.69 -13.38 4.58
CA PRO A 193 -40.22 -12.86 5.88
C PRO A 193 -40.64 -11.42 6.16
N PHE A 194 -40.89 -10.63 5.11
CA PHE A 194 -41.30 -9.22 5.22
C PHE A 194 -42.81 -9.01 5.32
N GLU A 195 -43.63 -9.99 4.91
CA GLU A 195 -45.10 -9.85 4.90
C GLU A 195 -45.71 -9.92 6.30
N ASN A 196 -45.02 -10.57 7.23
CA ASN A 196 -45.41 -10.67 8.63
C ASN A 196 -45.03 -9.44 9.47
N MET A 197 -44.38 -8.44 8.87
CA MET A 197 -43.93 -7.23 9.58
C MET A 197 -44.97 -6.12 9.48
N SER A 198 -45.15 -5.39 10.59
CA SER A 198 -45.99 -4.19 10.56
C SER A 198 -45.34 -3.07 9.76
N LYS A 199 -46.14 -2.11 9.28
CA LYS A 199 -45.62 -0.92 8.59
C LYS A 199 -44.57 -0.17 9.44
N ASP A 200 -44.86 0.01 10.73
CA ASP A 200 -43.96 0.71 11.66
C ASP A 200 -42.63 -0.04 11.84
N GLU A 201 -42.68 -1.39 11.85
CA GLU A 201 -41.47 -2.21 11.90
C GLU A 201 -40.63 -2.05 10.63
N LEU A 202 -41.26 -2.10 9.45
CA LEU A 202 -40.58 -1.92 8.17
C LEU A 202 -39.93 -0.53 8.07
N GLU A 203 -40.62 0.53 8.50
CA GLU A 203 -40.07 1.89 8.53
C GLU A 203 -38.87 2.02 9.49
N SER A 204 -38.95 1.39 10.67
CA SER A 204 -37.85 1.36 11.64
C SER A 204 -36.63 0.63 11.07
N ARG A 205 -36.82 -0.56 10.47
CA ARG A 205 -35.75 -1.34 9.84
C ARG A 205 -35.14 -0.62 8.65
N LEU A 206 -35.94 0.03 7.80
CA LEU A 206 -35.44 0.83 6.69
C LEU A 206 -34.53 1.96 7.20
N LYS A 207 -34.93 2.62 8.29
CA LYS A 207 -34.11 3.65 8.95
C LYS A 207 -32.83 3.08 9.55
N GLU A 208 -32.81 1.81 9.97
CA GLU A 208 -31.56 1.15 10.39
C GLU A 208 -30.64 0.86 9.20
N LEU A 209 -31.19 0.59 8.02
CA LEU A 209 -30.45 0.27 6.79
C LEU A 209 -29.84 1.49 6.08
N ASP A 210 -30.07 2.72 6.56
CA ASP A 210 -29.49 3.92 5.94
C ASP A 210 -27.95 3.82 5.77
N ILE A 211 -27.45 4.44 4.71
CA ILE A 211 -26.01 4.52 4.42
C ILE A 211 -25.26 5.08 5.63
N GLY A 212 -24.19 4.40 6.05
CA GLY A 212 -23.41 4.77 7.23
C GLY A 212 -23.90 4.15 8.54
N LYS A 213 -25.05 3.45 8.57
CA LYS A 213 -25.55 2.75 9.77
C LYS A 213 -25.23 1.26 9.75
N VAL A 214 -25.50 0.59 8.63
CA VAL A 214 -25.20 -0.85 8.47
C VAL A 214 -23.83 -1.09 7.86
N MET A 215 -23.46 -0.30 6.85
CA MET A 215 -22.13 -0.26 6.27
C MET A 215 -21.40 1.01 6.71
N THR A 216 -20.07 0.98 6.74
CA THR A 216 -19.23 2.17 6.93
C THR A 216 -19.41 3.15 5.77
N GLN A 217 -18.91 4.38 5.95
CA GLN A 217 -18.67 5.24 4.79
C GLN A 217 -17.60 4.59 3.89
N PRO A 218 -17.59 4.90 2.58
CA PRO A 218 -16.55 4.42 1.68
C PRO A 218 -15.16 4.78 2.21
N GLU A 219 -14.28 3.80 2.33
CA GLU A 219 -12.87 3.99 2.63
C GLU A 219 -12.04 3.76 1.37
N GLN A 220 -10.93 4.48 1.24
CA GLN A 220 -10.04 4.31 0.09
C GLN A 220 -9.08 3.16 0.30
N LEU A 221 -8.98 2.29 -0.71
CA LEU A 221 -7.93 1.30 -0.87
C LEU A 221 -7.09 1.66 -2.09
N SER A 222 -5.83 1.99 -1.86
CA SER A 222 -4.84 2.24 -2.91
C SER A 222 -3.92 1.02 -3.07
N LEU A 223 -3.78 0.54 -4.30
CA LEU A 223 -2.93 -0.60 -4.67
C LEU A 223 -1.87 -0.17 -5.68
N TYR A 224 -0.61 -0.48 -5.38
CA TYR A 224 0.52 -0.32 -6.29
C TYR A 224 1.03 -1.70 -6.67
N VAL A 225 0.90 -2.05 -7.95
CA VAL A 225 1.22 -3.37 -8.49
C VAL A 225 2.46 -3.28 -9.35
N MET A 226 3.52 -3.96 -8.91
CA MET A 226 4.80 -4.08 -9.60
C MET A 226 5.12 -5.56 -9.84
N GLU A 227 6.19 -5.81 -10.59
CA GLU A 227 6.73 -7.16 -10.70
C GLU A 227 7.25 -7.63 -9.33
N GLY A 228 6.69 -8.72 -8.83
CA GLY A 228 7.09 -9.32 -7.55
C GLY A 228 6.77 -8.51 -6.29
N VAL A 229 6.23 -7.29 -6.40
CA VAL A 229 5.83 -6.46 -5.23
C VAL A 229 4.40 -5.93 -5.37
N LEU A 230 3.62 -6.05 -4.30
CA LEU A 230 2.32 -5.39 -4.14
C LEU A 230 2.38 -4.48 -2.93
N ILE A 231 1.94 -3.22 -3.04
CA ILE A 231 1.77 -2.33 -1.90
C ILE A 231 0.28 -1.98 -1.79
N SER A 232 -0.33 -2.28 -0.64
CA SER A 232 -1.68 -1.86 -0.31
C SER A 232 -1.65 -0.79 0.78
N VAL A 233 -2.42 0.28 0.59
CA VAL A 233 -2.57 1.39 1.54
C VAL A 233 -4.05 1.58 1.79
N GLN A 234 -4.46 1.53 3.05
CA GLN A 234 -5.87 1.58 3.44
C GLN A 234 -6.03 2.19 4.83
N GLY A 235 -7.27 2.52 5.19
CA GLY A 235 -7.66 2.82 6.57
C GLY A 235 -7.51 1.62 7.53
N ALA A 236 -8.04 1.76 8.74
CA ALA A 236 -8.05 0.67 9.72
C ALA A 236 -9.02 -0.43 9.27
N ASN A 237 -8.52 -1.55 8.75
CA ASN A 237 -9.37 -2.49 8.01
C ASN A 237 -9.14 -3.99 8.30
N THR A 238 -10.19 -4.77 8.14
CA THR A 238 -10.30 -6.23 8.29
C THR A 238 -10.33 -7.01 6.96
N LEU A 239 -10.30 -6.33 5.80
CA LEU A 239 -10.40 -6.92 4.44
C LEU A 239 -9.49 -8.13 4.23
N TRP A 240 -8.26 -8.04 4.72
CA TRP A 240 -7.24 -9.02 4.41
C TRP A 240 -7.34 -10.31 5.21
N SER A 241 -8.24 -10.42 6.18
CA SER A 241 -8.35 -11.62 7.03
C SER A 241 -8.59 -12.90 6.19
N ALA A 242 -9.56 -12.87 5.28
CA ALA A 242 -9.87 -14.00 4.40
C ALA A 242 -8.73 -14.32 3.42
N LEU A 243 -8.09 -13.27 2.86
CA LEU A 243 -6.97 -13.44 1.95
C LEU A 243 -5.73 -14.01 2.66
N LYS A 244 -5.42 -13.49 3.86
CA LYS A 244 -4.36 -13.99 4.75
C LYS A 244 -4.61 -15.46 5.10
N GLN A 245 -5.84 -15.85 5.43
CA GLN A 245 -6.19 -17.25 5.66
C GLN A 245 -5.93 -18.13 4.43
N ARG A 246 -6.35 -17.69 3.24
CA ARG A 246 -6.08 -18.43 1.98
C ARG A 246 -4.59 -18.56 1.67
N LEU A 247 -3.79 -17.55 2.01
CA LEU A 247 -2.34 -17.58 1.85
C LEU A 247 -1.67 -18.63 2.77
N HIS A 248 -2.21 -18.84 3.97
CA HIS A 248 -1.71 -19.85 4.91
C HIS A 248 -2.05 -21.30 4.52
N VAL A 249 -3.03 -21.52 3.64
CA VAL A 249 -3.39 -22.87 3.17
C VAL A 249 -2.31 -23.43 2.24
N SER A 250 -1.84 -24.64 2.54
CA SER A 250 -0.93 -25.45 1.69
C SER A 250 -1.42 -25.51 0.24
N TYR A 251 -0.54 -25.20 -0.72
CA TYR A 251 -0.83 -25.25 -2.17
C TYR A 251 -1.99 -24.34 -2.65
N SER A 252 -2.27 -23.24 -1.95
CA SER A 252 -3.30 -22.32 -2.42
C SER A 252 -2.94 -21.73 -3.78
N LYS A 253 -3.94 -21.61 -4.67
CA LYS A 253 -3.77 -21.02 -6.01
C LYS A 253 -3.13 -19.62 -5.94
N VAL A 254 -3.43 -18.88 -4.87
CA VAL A 254 -2.82 -17.57 -4.57
C VAL A 254 -1.30 -17.60 -4.60
N ARG A 255 -0.69 -18.65 -4.04
CA ARG A 255 0.76 -18.79 -3.93
C ARG A 255 1.42 -19.24 -5.22
N GLN A 256 0.64 -19.80 -6.14
CA GLN A 256 1.10 -20.29 -7.45
C GLN A 256 1.11 -19.19 -8.52
N HIS A 257 0.52 -18.02 -8.24
CA HIS A 257 0.39 -16.94 -9.22
C HIS A 257 1.11 -15.66 -8.78
N SER A 258 1.38 -14.79 -9.76
CA SER A 258 2.11 -13.53 -9.60
C SER A 258 1.28 -12.45 -8.89
N THR A 259 1.89 -11.27 -8.72
CA THR A 259 1.26 -10.08 -8.15
C THR A 259 -0.04 -9.67 -8.82
N ALA A 260 -0.19 -9.92 -10.13
CA ALA A 260 -1.43 -9.65 -10.86
C ALA A 260 -2.63 -10.44 -10.31
N PHE A 261 -2.43 -11.72 -9.96
CA PHE A 261 -3.49 -12.55 -9.39
C PHE A 261 -3.83 -12.13 -7.96
N LEU A 262 -2.83 -11.72 -7.18
CA LEU A 262 -3.06 -11.16 -5.85
C LEU A 262 -3.88 -9.86 -5.93
N SER A 263 -3.54 -8.97 -6.87
CA SER A 263 -4.31 -7.75 -7.13
C SER A 263 -5.75 -8.03 -7.53
N TRP A 264 -6.00 -9.07 -8.33
CA TRP A 264 -7.35 -9.48 -8.72
C TRP A 264 -8.20 -9.91 -7.52
N MET A 265 -7.61 -10.60 -6.53
CA MET A 265 -8.34 -10.99 -5.32
C MET A 265 -8.50 -9.87 -4.29
N CYS A 266 -7.73 -8.79 -4.43
CA CYS A 266 -7.87 -7.59 -3.62
C CYS A 266 -8.98 -6.65 -4.13
N ALA A 267 -9.40 -6.82 -5.39
CA ALA A 267 -10.51 -6.10 -6.03
C ALA A 267 -11.83 -6.88 -5.89
#